data_AF-A0A4Q3VIV5-F1
#
_entry.id   AF-A0A4Q3VIV5-F1
#
_cell.length_a   1.000
_cell.length_b   1.000
_cell.length_c   1.000
_cell.angle_alpha   90.00
_cell.angle_beta   90.00
_cell.angle_gamma   90.00
#
_symmetry.space_group_name_H-M   'P 1'
#
loop_
_entity.id
_entity.type
_entity.pdbx_description
1 polymer ?
#
loop_
_entity_poly.entity_id
_entity_poly.type
_entity_poly.pdbx_seq_one_letter_code
_entity_poly.pdbx_strand_id
1 'polypeptide(L)'
;MAATAHLDDHGHNEALHHQFEDIDQQNESYIVGMWTFLVTEVMFFGALFFVYTLYRSMYQMDFFLAHESLDVLQGGFNTVVLLISSWTMAVAVRHAQLHAVSAHDPVKSGRERRAVLINLGITLVCAVIFLVVKFFEYQAKFDHHLYPGPNFGSKVEYLHGATPNHAQIFFGLYFGMSGLHAIHIIAGILVIGALMRLWINRAKSVTLDYVPTELIGLYWHFVDLVWIFLFPLMYLMPRPH
;
A
#
# COMPACT_ATOMS: atom_id res chain seq x y z
N MET A 1 7.51 -51.27 39.17
CA MET A 1 6.28 -50.46 39.24
C MET A 1 6.66 -49.14 39.90
N ALA A 2 6.54 -47.96 39.33
CA ALA A 2 5.88 -47.52 38.11
C ALA A 2 6.73 -46.41 37.46
N ALA A 3 6.87 -46.45 36.15
CA ALA A 3 7.39 -45.33 35.38
C ALA A 3 6.36 -44.20 35.42
N THR A 4 6.78 -43.03 35.87
CA THR A 4 6.04 -41.77 35.72
C THR A 4 5.90 -41.50 34.24
N ALA A 5 4.72 -41.75 33.68
CA ALA A 5 4.36 -41.30 32.35
C ALA A 5 4.31 -39.76 32.38
N HIS A 6 5.37 -39.13 31.88
CA HIS A 6 5.30 -37.78 31.34
C HIS A 6 4.29 -37.83 30.20
N LEU A 7 3.06 -37.44 30.50
CA LEU A 7 2.09 -37.06 29.48
C LEU A 7 2.56 -35.71 28.96
N ASP A 8 3.42 -35.74 27.96
CA ASP A 8 3.67 -34.59 27.10
C ASP A 8 2.37 -34.33 26.33
N ASP A 9 1.48 -33.58 26.97
CA ASP A 9 0.31 -32.96 26.34
C ASP A 9 0.83 -31.84 25.43
N HIS A 10 1.49 -32.23 24.34
CA HIS A 10 1.72 -31.33 23.21
C HIS A 10 0.37 -31.10 22.56
N GLY A 11 -0.40 -30.16 23.13
CA GLY A 11 -1.58 -29.60 22.51
C GLY A 11 -1.17 -29.03 21.16
N HIS A 12 -1.30 -29.84 20.11
CA HIS A 12 -1.04 -29.43 18.74
C HIS A 12 -1.99 -28.28 18.40
N ASN A 13 -1.51 -27.06 18.54
CA ASN A 13 -2.24 -25.89 18.09
C ASN A 13 -2.31 -25.99 16.56
N GLU A 14 -3.49 -26.28 16.01
CA GLU A 14 -3.68 -26.57 14.58
C GLU A 14 -3.29 -25.40 13.65
N ALA A 15 -3.01 -24.22 14.21
CA ALA A 15 -2.48 -23.04 13.51
C ALA A 15 -0.93 -22.99 13.46
N LEU A 16 -0.23 -23.83 14.22
CA LEU A 16 1.23 -23.87 14.30
C LEU A 16 1.82 -24.59 13.06
N HIS A 17 2.71 -23.91 12.35
CA HIS A 17 3.48 -24.57 11.29
C HIS A 17 4.61 -25.42 11.89
N HIS A 18 4.87 -26.58 11.28
CA HIS A 18 5.85 -27.59 11.75
C HIS A 18 7.29 -27.11 11.95
N GLN A 19 7.63 -25.93 11.43
CA GLN A 19 8.95 -25.31 11.53
C GLN A 19 9.13 -24.42 12.78
N PHE A 20 8.05 -24.17 13.52
CA PHE A 20 8.07 -23.37 14.75
C PHE A 20 7.78 -24.26 15.96
N GLU A 21 8.41 -23.91 17.08
CA GLU A 21 8.26 -24.62 18.35
C GLU A 21 6.93 -24.25 19.03
N ASP A 22 6.51 -22.98 18.91
CA ASP A 22 5.25 -22.47 19.43
C ASP A 22 4.66 -21.32 18.58
N ILE A 23 3.44 -20.89 18.91
CA ILE A 23 2.71 -19.84 18.17
C ILE A 23 3.31 -18.45 18.40
N ASP A 24 3.94 -18.22 19.55
CA ASP A 24 4.53 -16.94 19.91
C ASP A 24 5.79 -16.69 19.07
N GLN A 25 6.66 -17.70 18.94
CA GLN A 25 7.83 -17.72 18.06
C GLN A 25 7.45 -17.55 16.59
N GLN A 26 6.37 -18.21 16.13
CA GLN A 26 5.83 -18.03 14.79
C GLN A 26 5.44 -16.56 14.54
N ASN A 27 4.72 -15.95 15.48
CA ASN A 27 4.25 -14.57 15.38
C ASN A 27 5.39 -13.57 15.45
N GLU A 28 6.33 -13.74 16.38
CA GLU A 28 7.54 -12.92 16.47
C GLU A 28 8.34 -12.95 15.16
N SER A 29 8.52 -14.15 14.58
CA SER A 29 9.22 -14.31 13.31
C SER A 29 8.55 -13.54 12.18
N TYR A 30 7.21 -13.59 12.11
CA TYR A 30 6.47 -12.85 11.09
C TYR A 30 6.53 -11.33 11.29
N ILE A 31 6.43 -10.87 12.53
CA ILE A 31 6.52 -9.44 12.88
C ILE A 31 7.90 -8.89 12.51
N VAL A 32 8.97 -9.58 12.90
CA VAL A 32 10.35 -9.18 12.57
C VAL A 32 10.57 -9.17 11.06
N GLY A 33 10.09 -10.18 10.34
CA GLY A 33 10.16 -10.23 8.89
C GLY A 33 9.44 -9.04 8.23
N MET A 34 8.22 -8.75 8.67
CA MET A 34 7.42 -7.64 8.13
C MET A 34 8.08 -6.29 8.39
N TRP A 35 8.54 -6.01 9.61
CA TRP A 35 9.22 -4.75 9.92
C TRP A 35 10.52 -4.58 9.16
N THR A 36 11.31 -5.65 9.01
CA THR A 36 12.52 -5.62 8.20
C THR A 36 12.19 -5.25 6.75
N PHE A 37 11.18 -5.90 6.16
CA PHE A 37 10.69 -5.56 4.83
C PHE A 37 10.24 -4.10 4.73
N LEU A 38 9.44 -3.59 5.68
CA LEU A 38 9.01 -2.18 5.69
C LEU A 38 10.19 -1.21 5.73
N VAL A 39 11.21 -1.48 6.56
CA VAL A 39 12.40 -0.62 6.62
C VAL A 39 13.12 -0.58 5.27
N THR A 40 13.23 -1.72 4.57
CA THR A 40 13.84 -1.73 3.24
C THR A 40 13.05 -0.90 2.23
N GLU A 41 11.72 -0.94 2.28
CA GLU A 41 10.86 -0.13 1.42
C GLU A 41 10.94 1.37 1.75
N VAL A 42 11.00 1.72 3.04
CA VAL A 42 11.24 3.11 3.48
C VAL A 42 12.56 3.63 2.91
N MET A 43 13.63 2.84 2.94
CA MET A 43 14.93 3.24 2.37
C MET A 43 14.86 3.39 0.84
N PHE A 44 14.17 2.47 0.17
CA PHE A 44 14.00 2.49 -1.28
C PHE A 44 13.25 3.74 -1.75
N PHE A 45 12.05 4.01 -1.21
CA PHE A 45 11.29 5.22 -1.54
C PHE A 45 11.96 6.49 -0.99
N GLY A 46 12.62 6.42 0.17
CA GLY A 46 13.35 7.54 0.76
C GLY A 46 14.46 8.06 -0.15
N ALA A 47 15.21 7.16 -0.80
CA ALA A 47 16.23 7.55 -1.77
C ALA A 47 15.61 8.26 -3.00
N LEU A 48 14.46 7.78 -3.50
CA LEU A 48 13.75 8.42 -4.62
C LEU A 48 13.24 9.82 -4.24
N PHE A 49 12.64 9.97 -3.05
CA PHE A 49 12.20 11.26 -2.54
C PHE A 49 13.35 12.23 -2.36
N PHE A 50 14.50 11.75 -1.89
CA PHE A 50 15.70 12.56 -1.75
C PHE A 50 16.18 13.08 -3.11
N VAL A 51 16.29 12.20 -4.11
CA VAL A 51 16.67 12.57 -5.49
C VAL A 51 15.68 13.60 -6.06
N TYR A 52 14.38 13.38 -5.92
CA TYR A 52 13.38 14.35 -6.38
C TYR A 52 13.52 15.70 -5.69
N THR A 53 13.73 15.71 -4.37
CA THR A 53 13.89 16.94 -3.59
C THR A 53 15.15 17.71 -3.99
N LEU A 54 16.26 17.01 -4.26
CA LEU A 54 17.49 17.62 -4.78
C LEU A 54 17.26 18.31 -6.13
N TYR A 55 16.69 17.59 -7.10
CA TYR A 55 16.41 18.16 -8.43
C TYR A 55 15.41 19.31 -8.37
N ARG A 56 14.37 19.20 -7.53
CA ARG A 56 13.42 20.29 -7.26
C ARG A 56 14.12 21.52 -6.68
N SER A 57 15.08 21.33 -5.77
CA SER A 57 15.85 22.44 -5.18
C SER A 57 16.75 23.13 -6.20
N MET A 58 17.31 22.38 -7.14
CA MET A 58 18.18 22.92 -8.20
C MET A 58 17.40 23.64 -9.31
N TYR A 59 16.22 23.11 -9.68
CA TYR A 59 15.43 23.57 -10.84
C TYR A 59 14.03 24.04 -10.44
N GLN A 60 13.94 24.91 -9.43
CA GLN A 60 12.68 25.32 -8.78
C GLN A 60 11.62 25.83 -9.76
N MET A 61 11.99 26.72 -10.70
CA MET A 61 11.05 27.33 -11.63
C MET A 61 10.57 26.33 -12.69
N ASP A 62 11.48 25.54 -13.28
CA ASP A 62 11.10 24.53 -14.28
C ASP A 62 10.21 23.43 -13.67
N PHE A 63 10.48 23.01 -12.43
CA PHE A 63 9.65 22.04 -11.71
C PHE A 63 8.28 22.61 -11.36
N PHE A 64 8.19 23.90 -11.02
CA PHE A 64 6.93 24.57 -10.77
C PHE A 64 6.06 24.62 -12.04
N LEU A 65 6.64 25.02 -13.17
CA LEU A 65 5.96 25.08 -14.47
C LEU A 65 5.54 23.69 -15.00
N ALA A 66 6.40 22.68 -14.78
CA ALA A 66 6.06 21.30 -15.11
C ALA A 66 4.94 20.74 -14.21
N HIS A 67 4.89 21.13 -12.94
CA HIS A 67 3.83 20.73 -12.00
C HIS A 67 2.45 21.27 -12.41
N GLU A 68 2.33 22.47 -13.00
CA GLU A 68 1.03 23.01 -13.45
C GLU A 68 0.33 22.13 -14.49
N SER A 69 1.04 21.19 -15.13
CA SER A 69 0.46 20.15 -16.00
C SER A 69 -0.24 19.00 -15.25
N LEU A 70 -0.24 19.00 -13.91
CA LEU A 70 -0.86 17.98 -13.07
C LEU A 70 -2.22 18.47 -12.56
N ASP A 71 -3.20 17.57 -12.60
CA ASP A 71 -4.53 17.84 -12.06
C ASP A 71 -4.55 17.58 -10.54
N VAL A 72 -4.54 18.66 -9.76
CA VAL A 72 -4.58 18.62 -8.30
C VAL A 72 -5.89 18.04 -7.76
N LEU A 73 -7.02 18.22 -8.47
CA LEU A 73 -8.32 17.69 -8.05
C LEU A 73 -8.35 16.17 -8.18
N GLN A 74 -7.85 15.63 -9.29
CA GLN A 74 -7.74 14.18 -9.47
C GLN A 74 -6.76 13.55 -8.45
N GLY A 75 -5.63 14.21 -8.20
CA GLY A 75 -4.70 13.81 -7.14
C GLY A 75 -5.34 13.83 -5.75
N GLY A 76 -6.09 14.89 -5.42
CA GLY A 76 -6.76 15.05 -4.14
C GLY A 76 -7.88 14.03 -3.93
N PHE A 77 -8.68 13.76 -4.96
CA PHE A 77 -9.70 12.71 -4.93
C PHE A 77 -9.08 11.34 -4.62
N ASN A 78 -7.98 10.99 -5.30
CA ASN A 78 -7.25 9.76 -5.04
C ASN A 78 -6.72 9.65 -3.61
N THR A 79 -6.22 10.76 -3.05
CA THR A 79 -5.78 10.80 -1.64
C THR A 79 -6.95 10.52 -0.69
N VAL A 80 -8.13 11.09 -0.92
CA VAL A 80 -9.33 10.80 -0.11
C VAL A 80 -9.73 9.32 -0.24
N VAL A 81 -9.71 8.77 -1.44
CA VAL A 81 -10.02 7.35 -1.69
C VAL A 81 -9.07 6.43 -0.93
N LEU A 82 -7.76 6.70 -0.95
CA LEU A 82 -6.78 5.90 -0.20
C LEU A 82 -6.91 6.06 1.31
N LEU A 83 -7.21 7.26 1.82
CA LEU A 83 -7.47 7.45 3.25
C LEU A 83 -8.68 6.64 3.74
N ILE A 84 -9.74 6.59 2.93
CA ILE A 84 -10.90 5.73 3.20
C ILE A 84 -10.49 4.25 3.16
N SER A 85 -9.69 3.86 2.16
CA SER A 85 -9.18 2.49 2.01
C SER A 85 -8.36 2.03 3.22
N SER A 86 -7.48 2.92 3.72
CA SER A 86 -6.69 2.70 4.92
C SER A 86 -7.58 2.55 6.15
N TRP A 87 -8.55 3.44 6.32
CA TRP A 87 -9.49 3.36 7.43
C TRP A 87 -10.25 2.03 7.42
N THR A 88 -10.77 1.60 6.27
CA THR A 88 -11.49 0.32 6.17
C THR A 88 -10.58 -0.86 6.43
N MET A 89 -9.30 -0.81 6.02
CA MET A 89 -8.32 -1.85 6.35
C MET A 89 -8.08 -1.95 7.86
N ALA A 90 -7.90 -0.83 8.56
CA ALA A 90 -7.74 -0.80 10.01
C ALA A 90 -8.98 -1.38 10.73
N VAL A 91 -10.18 -1.04 10.24
CA VAL A 91 -11.44 -1.60 10.75
C VAL A 91 -11.50 -3.13 10.48
N ALA A 92 -11.03 -3.61 9.33
CA ALA A 92 -10.95 -5.03 9.03
C ALA A 92 -10.03 -5.78 10.01
N VAL A 93 -8.83 -5.23 10.29
CA VAL A 93 -7.89 -5.80 11.27
C VAL A 93 -8.51 -5.84 12.67
N ARG A 94 -9.18 -4.77 13.09
CA ARG A 94 -9.88 -4.73 14.38
C ARG A 94 -10.96 -5.82 14.49
N HIS A 95 -11.75 -6.02 13.43
CA HIS A 95 -12.75 -7.08 13.41
C HIS A 95 -12.12 -8.49 13.36
N ALA A 96 -10.93 -8.64 12.77
CA ALA A 96 -10.17 -9.89 12.82
C ALA A 96 -9.70 -10.22 14.25
N GLN A 97 -9.21 -9.22 14.99
CA GLN A 97 -8.85 -9.36 16.41
C GLN A 97 -10.09 -9.72 17.26
N LEU A 98 -11.21 -9.03 17.06
CA LEU A 98 -12.47 -9.33 17.76
C LEU A 98 -13.03 -10.71 17.40
N HIS A 99 -12.84 -11.17 16.17
CA HIS A 99 -13.19 -12.51 15.74
C HIS A 99 -12.43 -13.58 16.54
N ALA A 100 -11.12 -13.40 16.75
CA ALA A 100 -10.30 -14.32 17.53
C ALA A 100 -10.78 -14.44 18.99
N VAL A 101 -11.13 -13.31 19.63
CA VAL A 101 -11.65 -13.29 21.01
C VAL A 101 -13.07 -13.88 21.09
N SER A 102 -13.88 -13.69 20.05
CA SER A 102 -15.28 -14.14 20.00
C SER A 102 -15.44 -15.59 19.51
N ALA A 103 -14.35 -16.37 19.42
CA ALA A 103 -14.36 -17.72 18.87
C ALA A 103 -15.35 -18.70 19.56
N HIS A 104 -15.64 -18.46 20.84
CA HIS A 104 -16.55 -19.30 21.64
C HIS A 104 -18.04 -19.09 21.32
N ASP A 105 -18.41 -17.96 20.70
CA ASP A 105 -19.79 -17.62 20.36
C ASP A 105 -19.97 -17.62 18.82
N PRO A 106 -20.63 -18.64 18.24
CA PRO A 106 -20.72 -18.79 16.79
C PRO A 106 -21.53 -17.67 16.11
N VAL A 107 -22.45 -17.02 16.83
CA VAL A 107 -23.25 -15.91 16.29
C VAL A 107 -22.39 -14.67 16.19
N LYS A 108 -21.60 -14.36 17.23
CA LYS A 108 -20.67 -13.22 17.22
C LYS A 108 -19.53 -13.43 16.23
N SER A 109 -18.87 -14.59 16.23
CA SER A 109 -17.81 -14.93 15.27
C SER A 109 -18.30 -14.79 13.81
N GLY A 110 -19.50 -15.26 13.50
CA GLY A 110 -20.09 -15.08 12.16
C GLY A 110 -20.27 -13.61 11.75
N ARG A 111 -20.68 -12.74 12.69
CA ARG A 111 -20.85 -11.30 12.47
C ARG A 111 -19.50 -10.60 12.24
N GLU A 112 -18.51 -10.87 13.08
CA GLU A 112 -17.18 -10.25 12.97
C GLU A 112 -16.51 -10.64 11.65
N ARG A 113 -16.58 -11.92 11.27
CA ARG A 113 -16.09 -12.41 9.97
C ARG A 113 -16.74 -11.69 8.79
N ARG A 114 -18.05 -11.50 8.83
CA ARG A 114 -18.76 -10.75 7.79
C ARG A 114 -18.27 -9.30 7.73
N ALA A 115 -18.03 -8.67 8.86
CA ALA A 115 -17.47 -7.33 8.92
C ALA A 115 -16.06 -7.26 8.32
N VAL A 116 -15.18 -8.23 8.62
CA VAL A 116 -13.85 -8.33 7.98
C VAL A 116 -13.98 -8.37 6.46
N LEU A 117 -14.80 -9.29 5.93
CA LEU A 117 -14.97 -9.46 4.48
C LEU A 117 -15.53 -8.20 3.78
N ILE A 118 -16.48 -7.51 4.40
CA ILE A 118 -17.04 -6.28 3.85
C ILE A 118 -15.96 -5.19 3.78
N ASN A 119 -15.20 -5.01 4.87
CA ASN A 119 -14.17 -3.98 4.92
C ASN A 119 -13.01 -4.26 3.96
N LEU A 120 -12.54 -5.51 3.87
CA LEU A 120 -11.53 -5.91 2.87
C LEU A 120 -12.04 -5.68 1.44
N GLY A 121 -13.32 -5.97 1.18
CA GLY A 121 -13.95 -5.70 -0.11
C GLY A 121 -13.98 -4.21 -0.45
N ILE A 122 -14.30 -3.35 0.52
CA ILE A 122 -14.27 -1.89 0.33
C ILE A 122 -12.84 -1.41 0.04
N THR A 123 -11.85 -1.86 0.81
CA THR A 123 -10.42 -1.55 0.58
C THR A 123 -9.99 -1.93 -0.84
N LEU A 124 -10.35 -3.12 -1.33
CA LEU A 124 -10.04 -3.55 -2.70
C LEU A 124 -10.72 -2.68 -3.76
N VAL A 125 -11.99 -2.30 -3.57
CA VAL A 125 -12.70 -1.42 -4.49
C VAL A 125 -12.05 -0.04 -4.53
N CYS A 126 -11.70 0.53 -3.38
CA CYS A 126 -10.98 1.80 -3.30
C CYS A 126 -9.63 1.76 -4.03
N ALA A 127 -8.87 0.68 -3.86
CA ALA A 127 -7.61 0.47 -4.57
C ALA A 127 -7.77 0.42 -6.10
N VAL A 128 -8.81 -0.26 -6.58
CA VAL A 128 -9.12 -0.31 -8.02
C VAL A 128 -9.55 1.06 -8.54
N ILE A 129 -10.39 1.79 -7.80
CA ILE A 129 -10.79 3.16 -8.15
C ILE A 129 -9.56 4.06 -8.29
N PHE A 130 -8.62 3.98 -7.34
CA PHE A 130 -7.37 4.73 -7.41
C PHE A 130 -6.59 4.43 -8.71
N LEU A 131 -6.42 3.15 -9.04
CA LEU A 131 -5.71 2.74 -10.27
C LEU A 131 -6.43 3.21 -11.53
N VAL A 132 -7.76 3.18 -11.57
CA VAL A 132 -8.55 3.64 -12.73
C VAL A 132 -8.41 5.14 -12.93
N VAL A 133 -8.51 5.95 -11.87
CA VAL A 133 -8.29 7.40 -11.96
C VAL A 133 -6.87 7.69 -12.45
N LYS A 134 -5.87 6.97 -11.92
CA LYS A 134 -4.49 7.12 -12.36
C LYS A 134 -4.27 6.70 -13.81
N PHE A 135 -4.93 5.65 -14.26
CA PHE A 135 -4.87 5.21 -15.65
C PHE A 135 -5.36 6.30 -16.61
N PHE A 136 -6.48 6.97 -16.30
CA PHE A 136 -6.97 8.08 -17.10
C PHE A 136 -6.02 9.29 -17.10
N GLU A 137 -5.44 9.62 -15.94
CA GLU A 137 -4.43 10.69 -15.83
C GLU A 137 -3.17 10.38 -16.67
N TYR A 138 -2.72 9.12 -16.65
CA TYR A 138 -1.59 8.66 -17.45
C TYR A 138 -1.92 8.70 -18.94
N GLN A 139 -3.08 8.20 -19.36
CA GLN A 139 -3.48 8.19 -20.76
C GLN A 139 -3.47 9.60 -21.35
N ALA A 140 -4.04 10.58 -20.64
CA ALA A 140 -4.01 11.98 -21.07
C ALA A 140 -2.57 12.53 -21.24
N LYS A 141 -1.63 12.10 -20.38
CA LYS A 141 -0.21 12.49 -20.47
C LYS A 141 0.54 11.78 -21.60
N PHE A 142 0.18 10.52 -21.89
CA PHE A 142 0.71 9.76 -23.02
C PHE A 142 0.27 10.36 -24.35
N ASP A 143 -0.99 10.76 -24.46
CA ASP A 143 -1.54 11.44 -25.65
C ASP A 143 -0.80 12.76 -25.93
N HIS A 144 -0.42 13.47 -24.87
CA HIS A 144 0.39 14.69 -24.96
C HIS A 144 1.91 14.45 -25.09
N HIS A 145 2.36 13.20 -25.22
CA HIS A 145 3.77 12.80 -25.36
C HIS A 145 4.67 13.20 -24.19
N LEU A 146 4.13 13.43 -22.99
CA LEU A 146 4.88 13.92 -21.82
C LEU A 146 5.64 12.80 -21.06
N TYR A 147 5.97 11.70 -21.72
CA TYR A 147 6.67 10.55 -21.11
C TYR A 147 8.18 10.59 -21.40
N PRO A 148 9.04 10.16 -20.46
CA PRO A 148 10.48 10.14 -20.66
C PRO A 148 10.85 9.22 -21.84
N GLY A 149 11.40 9.79 -22.91
CA GLY A 149 11.85 9.02 -24.08
C GLY A 149 12.27 9.90 -25.28
N PRO A 150 12.70 9.28 -26.40
CA PRO A 150 13.15 9.99 -27.60
C PRO A 150 12.08 10.90 -28.23
N ASN A 151 10.80 10.62 -27.96
CA ASN A 151 9.64 11.37 -28.44
C ASN A 151 9.01 12.25 -27.34
N PHE A 152 9.77 12.63 -26.31
CA PHE A 152 9.26 13.56 -25.28
C PHE A 152 8.69 14.80 -25.96
N GLY A 153 7.47 15.17 -25.60
CA GLY A 153 6.68 16.23 -26.21
C GLY A 153 7.44 17.55 -26.19
N SER A 154 8.18 17.83 -27.25
CA SER A 154 8.98 19.04 -27.45
C SER A 154 8.11 20.28 -27.77
N LYS A 155 6.79 20.13 -27.72
CA LYS A 155 5.85 21.23 -27.91
C LYS A 155 5.85 22.10 -26.65
N VAL A 156 6.57 23.21 -26.75
CA VAL A 156 6.77 24.28 -25.74
C VAL A 156 5.47 24.72 -25.05
N GLU A 157 4.32 24.56 -25.72
CA GLU A 157 2.98 24.91 -25.24
C GLU A 157 2.54 24.15 -23.97
N TYR A 158 2.93 22.87 -23.81
CA TYR A 158 2.56 22.06 -22.64
C TYR A 158 3.58 22.11 -21.49
N LEU A 159 4.73 22.74 -21.72
CA LEU A 159 5.81 22.88 -20.76
C LEU A 159 5.66 24.15 -19.92
N HIS A 160 4.66 25.00 -20.20
CA HIS A 160 4.44 26.31 -19.56
C HIS A 160 5.71 27.19 -19.55
N GLY A 161 6.61 27.02 -20.54
CA GLY A 161 7.89 27.74 -20.61
C GLY A 161 9.07 27.07 -19.90
N ALA A 162 8.90 25.88 -19.32
CA ALA A 162 9.99 25.10 -18.74
C ALA A 162 10.98 24.63 -19.81
N THR A 163 12.26 24.55 -19.44
CA THR A 163 13.29 23.98 -20.31
C THR A 163 13.01 22.48 -20.56
N PRO A 164 13.06 21.99 -21.81
CA PRO A 164 12.72 20.59 -22.13
C PRO A 164 13.52 19.56 -21.34
N ASN A 165 14.81 19.84 -21.09
CA ASN A 165 15.69 18.93 -20.35
C ASN A 165 15.26 18.77 -18.88
N HIS A 166 14.91 19.87 -18.19
CA HIS A 166 14.52 19.80 -16.78
C HIS A 166 13.10 19.25 -16.62
N ALA A 167 12.19 19.58 -17.54
CA ALA A 167 10.85 19.00 -17.57
C ALA A 167 10.89 17.48 -17.79
N GLN A 168 11.78 16.98 -18.66
CA GLN A 168 11.95 15.55 -18.87
C GLN A 168 12.41 14.83 -17.58
N ILE A 169 13.27 15.46 -16.77
CA ILE A 169 13.67 14.91 -15.47
C ILE A 169 12.46 14.87 -14.52
N PHE A 170 11.67 15.94 -14.45
CA PHE A 170 10.46 15.98 -13.63
C PHE A 170 9.48 14.86 -14.00
N PHE A 171 9.12 14.73 -15.29
CA PHE A 171 8.21 13.67 -15.73
C PHE A 171 8.81 12.28 -15.55
N GLY A 172 10.12 12.11 -15.75
CA GLY A 172 10.83 10.86 -15.48
C GLY A 172 10.70 10.42 -14.02
N LEU A 173 10.94 11.34 -13.08
CA LEU A 173 10.79 11.08 -11.65
C LEU A 173 9.32 10.88 -11.26
N TYR A 174 8.40 11.66 -11.84
CA TYR A 174 6.96 11.49 -11.66
C TYR A 174 6.53 10.09 -12.05
N PHE A 175 6.77 9.65 -13.29
CA PHE A 175 6.37 8.32 -13.77
C PHE A 175 7.11 7.20 -13.04
N GLY A 176 8.39 7.40 -12.70
CA GLY A 176 9.17 6.43 -11.93
C GLY A 176 8.58 6.19 -10.54
N MET A 177 8.39 7.25 -9.75
CA MET A 177 7.91 7.12 -8.37
C MET A 177 6.43 6.68 -8.31
N SER A 178 5.56 7.31 -9.11
CA SER A 178 4.13 6.96 -9.12
C SER A 178 3.86 5.61 -9.80
N GLY A 179 4.66 5.22 -10.80
CA GLY A 179 4.61 3.88 -11.40
C GLY A 179 5.05 2.78 -10.43
N LEU A 180 6.16 2.98 -9.71
CA LEU A 180 6.60 2.04 -8.66
C LEU A 180 5.53 1.92 -7.57
N HIS A 181 4.94 3.02 -7.15
CA HIS A 181 3.83 3.00 -6.20
C HIS A 181 2.60 2.24 -6.73
N ALA A 182 2.24 2.43 -8.00
CA ALA A 182 1.16 1.67 -8.63
C ALA A 182 1.43 0.15 -8.65
N ILE A 183 2.69 -0.27 -8.87
CA ILE A 183 3.09 -1.68 -8.77
C ILE A 183 2.86 -2.21 -7.34
N HIS A 184 3.20 -1.43 -6.31
CA HIS A 184 2.94 -1.81 -4.91
C HIS A 184 1.45 -1.94 -4.60
N ILE A 185 0.62 -1.03 -5.11
CA ILE A 185 -0.84 -1.14 -4.97
C ILE A 185 -1.35 -2.42 -5.64
N ILE A 186 -0.88 -2.75 -6.84
CA ILE A 186 -1.27 -3.98 -7.53
C ILE A 186 -0.87 -5.21 -6.71
N ALA A 187 0.36 -5.24 -6.18
CA ALA A 187 0.82 -6.32 -5.30
C ALA A 187 -0.05 -6.42 -4.03
N GLY A 188 -0.40 -5.28 -3.42
CA GLY A 188 -1.30 -5.25 -2.27
C GLY A 188 -2.72 -5.71 -2.58
N ILE A 189 -3.28 -5.38 -3.74
CA ILE A 189 -4.57 -5.91 -4.22
C ILE A 189 -4.51 -7.44 -4.29
N LEU A 190 -3.42 -8.01 -4.82
CA LEU A 190 -3.26 -9.47 -4.90
C LEU A 190 -3.19 -10.11 -3.51
N VAL A 191 -2.41 -9.53 -2.59
CA VAL A 191 -2.22 -10.05 -1.22
C VAL A 191 -3.52 -9.92 -0.41
N ILE A 192 -4.21 -8.77 -0.47
CA ILE A 192 -5.51 -8.58 0.20
C ILE A 192 -6.58 -9.48 -0.44
N GLY A 193 -6.56 -9.67 -1.76
CA GLY A 193 -7.45 -10.61 -2.45
C GLY A 193 -7.22 -12.06 -2.01
N ALA A 194 -5.96 -12.46 -1.81
CA ALA A 194 -5.61 -13.76 -1.25
C ALA A 194 -6.09 -13.90 0.21
N LEU A 195 -5.89 -12.88 1.04
CA LEU A 195 -6.39 -12.82 2.41
C LEU A 195 -7.92 -12.94 2.47
N MET A 196 -8.62 -12.18 1.63
CA MET A 196 -10.08 -12.24 1.52
C MET A 196 -10.55 -13.65 1.15
N ARG A 197 -9.85 -14.34 0.24
CA ARG A 197 -10.13 -15.74 -0.12
C ARG A 197 -9.93 -16.69 1.06
N LEU A 198 -8.87 -16.52 1.85
CA LEU A 198 -8.64 -17.30 3.08
C LEU A 198 -9.77 -17.12 4.10
N TRP A 199 -10.25 -15.88 4.28
CA TRP A 199 -11.39 -15.56 5.14
C TRP A 199 -12.71 -16.15 4.62
N ILE A 200 -12.93 -16.17 3.30
CA ILE A 200 -14.10 -16.82 2.67
C ILE A 200 -14.06 -18.34 2.90
N ASN A 201 -12.88 -18.95 2.79
CA ASN A 201 -12.69 -20.38 2.97
C ASN A 201 -12.64 -20.83 4.44
N ARG A 202 -12.70 -19.88 5.39
CA ARG A 202 -12.54 -20.14 6.84
C ARG A 202 -11.24 -20.88 7.15
N ALA A 203 -10.16 -20.49 6.47
CA ALA A 203 -8.86 -21.09 6.69
C ALA A 203 -8.42 -20.85 8.14
N LYS A 204 -7.98 -21.91 8.82
CA LYS A 204 -7.57 -21.87 10.24
C LYS A 204 -6.48 -20.83 10.50
N SER A 205 -5.59 -20.63 9.54
CA SER A 205 -4.49 -19.66 9.58
C SER A 205 -4.92 -18.19 9.72
N VAL A 206 -6.17 -17.84 9.39
CA VAL A 206 -6.69 -16.46 9.53
C VAL A 206 -7.83 -16.35 10.53
N THR A 207 -8.49 -17.47 10.84
CA THR A 207 -9.63 -17.48 11.78
C THR A 207 -9.19 -17.73 13.22
N LEU A 208 -8.12 -18.52 13.43
CA LEU A 208 -7.54 -18.80 14.75
C LEU A 208 -6.42 -17.80 15.10
N ASP A 209 -5.75 -17.28 14.08
CA ASP A 209 -4.68 -16.30 14.22
C ASP A 209 -5.01 -15.04 13.41
N TYR A 210 -5.00 -13.88 14.07
CA TYR A 210 -5.26 -12.59 13.43
C TYR A 210 -3.99 -11.95 12.88
N VAL A 211 -2.81 -12.43 13.29
CA VAL A 211 -1.51 -11.84 12.93
C VAL A 211 -1.32 -11.72 11.42
N PRO A 212 -1.65 -12.73 10.57
CA PRO A 212 -1.54 -12.57 9.13
C PRO A 212 -2.40 -11.43 8.56
N THR A 213 -3.59 -11.19 9.14
CA THR A 213 -4.47 -10.08 8.73
C THR A 213 -3.85 -8.74 9.12
N GLU A 214 -3.25 -8.66 10.31
CA GLU A 214 -2.57 -7.46 10.81
C GLU A 214 -1.32 -7.10 10.00
N LEU A 215 -0.48 -8.09 9.67
CA LEU A 215 0.73 -7.86 8.89
C LEU A 215 0.43 -7.36 7.46
N ILE A 216 -0.60 -7.92 6.83
CA ILE A 216 -1.07 -7.43 5.53
C ILE A 216 -1.67 -6.02 5.67
N GLY A 217 -2.32 -5.72 6.79
CA GLY A 217 -2.75 -4.37 7.15
C GLY A 217 -1.59 -3.39 7.23
N LEU A 218 -0.51 -3.74 7.95
CA LEU A 218 0.69 -2.91 8.07
C LEU A 218 1.32 -2.61 6.71
N TYR A 219 1.41 -3.61 5.82
CA TYR A 219 1.86 -3.40 4.44
C TYR A 219 0.97 -2.39 3.70
N TRP A 220 -0.36 -2.56 3.76
CA TRP A 220 -1.28 -1.67 3.06
C TRP A 220 -1.21 -0.23 3.58
N HIS A 221 -1.15 -0.05 4.90
CA HIS A 221 -0.96 1.26 5.51
C HIS A 221 0.35 1.92 5.11
N PHE A 222 1.43 1.15 4.96
CA PHE A 222 2.69 1.66 4.46
C PHE A 222 2.57 2.17 3.02
N VAL A 223 1.94 1.40 2.14
CA VAL A 223 1.69 1.82 0.74
C VAL A 223 0.90 3.12 0.72
N ASP A 224 -0.18 3.23 1.51
CA ASP A 224 -0.96 4.46 1.63
C ASP A 224 -0.12 5.65 2.14
N LEU A 225 0.75 5.42 3.13
CA LEU A 225 1.65 6.43 3.68
C LEU A 225 2.60 6.98 2.61
N VAL A 226 3.16 6.13 1.75
CA VAL A 226 4.01 6.55 0.63
C VAL A 226 3.25 7.52 -0.29
N TRP A 227 1.96 7.26 -0.56
CA TRP A 227 1.13 8.17 -1.35
C TRP A 227 0.89 9.52 -0.66
N ILE A 228 0.66 9.50 0.65
CA ILE A 228 0.46 10.72 1.46
C ILE A 228 1.68 11.65 1.36
N PHE A 229 2.89 11.12 1.19
CA PHE A 229 4.08 11.94 0.91
C PHE A 229 4.22 12.32 -0.56
N LEU A 230 3.94 11.41 -1.49
CA LEU A 230 4.00 11.67 -2.93
C LEU A 230 3.06 12.79 -3.38
N PHE A 231 1.83 12.80 -2.86
CA PHE A 231 0.82 13.75 -3.29
C PHE A 231 1.23 15.21 -3.02
N PRO A 232 1.56 15.65 -1.78
CA PRO A 232 2.01 17.02 -1.56
C PRO A 232 3.32 17.35 -2.28
N LEU A 233 4.24 16.39 -2.35
CA LEU A 233 5.56 16.61 -2.94
C LEU A 233 5.50 16.91 -4.44
N MET A 234 4.55 16.30 -5.16
CA MET A 234 4.37 16.44 -6.60
C MET A 234 3.17 17.29 -7.03
N TYR A 235 2.07 17.31 -6.27
CA TYR A 235 0.82 17.99 -6.62
C TYR A 235 0.55 19.28 -5.86
N LEU A 236 1.24 19.53 -4.73
CA LEU A 236 1.07 20.77 -3.96
C LEU A 236 2.40 21.50 -3.95
N MET A 237 2.77 22.08 -5.10
CA MET A 237 3.97 22.89 -5.20
C MET A 237 3.62 24.39 -5.04
N PRO A 238 4.05 25.04 -3.96
CA PRO A 238 3.90 26.49 -3.83
C PRO A 238 4.77 27.21 -4.87
N ARG A 239 4.31 28.38 -5.33
CA ARG A 239 5.07 29.24 -6.24
C ARG A 239 6.40 29.63 -5.59
N PRO A 240 7.55 29.43 -6.25
CA PRO A 240 8.82 29.95 -5.75
C PRO A 240 8.78 31.48 -5.70
N HIS A 241 9.32 32.05 -4.63
CA HIS A 241 9.44 33.51 -4.42
C HIS A 241 10.68 34.07 -5.11
#